data_AF-A0A7Y2XX32-F1
#
_entry.id   AF-A0A7Y2XX32-F1
#
_cell.length_a   1.000
_cell.length_b   1.000
_cell.length_c   1.000
_cell.angle_alpha   90.00
_cell.angle_beta   90.00
_cell.angle_gamma   90.00
#
_symmetry.space_group_name_H-M   'P 1'
#
loop_
_entity.id
_entity.type
_entity.pdbx_description
1 polymer ?
#
loop_
_entity_poly.entity_id
_entity_poly.type
_entity_poly.pdbx_seq_one_letter_code
_entity_poly.pdbx_strand_id
1 'polypeptide(L)'
;METIHLKTPDPVSQHLLRSAAQQGIDLPWERYEKAQPQDGFMRLGLYCPLECLHGPCRIDPFSRGPTQGICGLGREQMVAATLLRLCHKGAT
;
A
#
# COMPACT_ATOMS: atom_id res chain seq x y z
N MET A 1 8.44 17.17 -21.17
CA MET A 1 9.32 17.20 -19.98
C MET A 1 8.63 18.05 -18.91
N GLU A 2 7.39 17.71 -18.56
CA GLU A 2 6.44 18.66 -17.95
C GLU A 2 6.16 18.48 -16.46
N THR A 3 6.77 17.50 -15.78
CA THR A 3 6.69 17.45 -14.31
C THR A 3 7.94 16.81 -13.75
N ILE A 4 9.03 17.58 -13.60
CA ILE A 4 10.05 17.21 -12.62
C ILE A 4 9.44 17.49 -11.25
N HIS A 5 8.65 16.55 -10.74
CA HIS A 5 8.36 16.50 -9.31
C HIS A 5 9.71 16.34 -8.62
N LEU A 6 10.04 17.28 -7.73
CA LEU A 6 11.25 17.18 -6.91
C LEU A 6 11.14 15.93 -6.03
N LYS A 7 11.71 14.82 -6.50
CA LYS A 7 11.68 13.50 -5.81
C LYS A 7 12.56 13.49 -4.55
N THR A 8 13.55 14.37 -4.48
CA THR A 8 14.47 14.48 -3.34
C THR A 8 15.09 15.88 -3.29
N PRO A 9 15.29 16.46 -2.09
CA PRO A 9 16.02 17.72 -1.93
C PRO A 9 17.55 17.54 -2.10
N ASP A 10 18.08 16.32 -2.04
CA ASP A 10 19.53 16.07 -2.17
C ASP A 10 20.03 16.33 -3.60
N PRO A 11 20.99 17.25 -3.82
CA PRO A 11 21.44 17.65 -5.15
C PRO A 11 22.18 16.51 -5.89
N VAL A 12 22.88 15.63 -5.17
CA VAL A 12 23.57 14.48 -5.78
C VAL A 12 22.56 13.51 -6.36
N SER A 13 21.55 13.14 -5.57
CA SER A 13 20.47 12.26 -6.00
C SER A 13 19.68 12.86 -7.17
N GLN A 14 19.43 14.18 -7.19
CA GLN A 14 18.79 14.82 -8.36
C GLN A 14 19.60 14.66 -9.64
N HIS A 15 20.92 14.75 -9.57
CA HIS A 15 21.79 14.50 -10.72
C HIS A 15 21.68 13.04 -11.19
N LEU A 16 21.73 12.09 -10.26
CA LEU A 16 21.61 10.66 -10.57
C LEU A 16 20.24 10.29 -11.17
N LEU A 17 19.14 10.85 -10.63
CA LEU A 17 17.79 10.65 -11.15
C LEU A 17 17.67 11.14 -12.61
N ARG A 18 18.27 12.29 -12.94
CA ARG A 18 18.29 12.80 -14.32
C ARG A 18 19.11 11.89 -15.24
N SER A 19 20.27 11.42 -14.79
CA SER A 19 21.09 10.50 -15.56
C SER A 19 20.39 9.17 -15.83
N ALA A 20 19.71 8.61 -14.83
CA ALA A 20 18.91 7.40 -14.98
C ALA A 20 17.78 7.58 -16.01
N ALA A 21 17.07 8.70 -15.97
CA ALA A 21 16.04 9.03 -16.94
C ALA A 21 16.59 9.15 -18.38
N GLN A 22 17.76 9.79 -18.56
CA GLN A 22 18.44 9.90 -19.85
C GLN A 22 18.88 8.53 -20.41
N GLN A 23 19.24 7.60 -19.53
CA GLN A 23 19.64 6.24 -19.88
C GLN A 23 18.45 5.27 -20.02
N GLY A 24 17.21 5.73 -19.80
CA GLY A 24 16.01 4.88 -19.86
C GLY A 24 15.95 3.84 -18.74
N ILE A 25 16.58 4.09 -17.59
CA ILE A 25 16.57 3.20 -16.43
C ILE A 25 15.34 3.51 -15.56
N ASP A 26 14.43 2.54 -15.45
CA ASP A 26 13.26 2.62 -14.58
C ASP A 26 13.64 2.49 -13.09
N LEU A 27 13.30 3.51 -12.29
CA LEU A 27 13.53 3.54 -10.85
C LEU A 27 12.26 3.17 -10.06
N PRO A 28 12.33 3.02 -8.73
CA PRO A 28 11.15 2.74 -7.91
C PRO A 28 10.05 3.81 -8.01
N TRP A 29 10.39 5.03 -8.41
CA TRP A 29 9.45 6.14 -8.49
C TRP A 29 8.47 5.98 -9.63
N GLU A 30 8.95 5.53 -10.79
CA GLU A 30 8.12 5.24 -11.95
C GLU A 30 7.19 4.06 -11.65
N ARG A 31 7.65 3.07 -10.87
CA ARG A 31 6.79 1.98 -10.36
C ARG A 31 5.74 2.48 -9.38
N TYR A 32 6.10 3.39 -8.47
CA TYR A 32 5.17 3.98 -7.52
C TYR A 32 4.09 4.82 -8.23
N GLU A 33 4.48 5.63 -9.22
CA GLU A 33 3.57 6.43 -10.04
C GLU A 33 2.60 5.53 -10.82
N LYS A 34 3.10 4.44 -11.44
CA LYS A 34 2.27 3.42 -12.10
C LYS A 34 1.31 2.69 -11.14
N ALA A 35 1.66 2.62 -9.85
CA ALA A 35 0.85 1.98 -8.82
C ALA A 35 -0.22 2.91 -8.20
N GLN A 36 -0.33 4.17 -8.65
CA GLN A 36 -1.37 5.08 -8.19
C GLN A 36 -2.68 4.95 -9.00
N PRO A 37 -3.86 5.00 -8.34
CA PRO A 37 -4.05 5.00 -6.89
C PRO A 37 -3.83 3.61 -6.27
N GLN A 38 -3.23 3.57 -5.08
CA GLN A 38 -3.13 2.32 -4.31
C GLN A 38 -4.49 1.86 -3.78
N ASP A 39 -4.63 0.55 -3.51
CA ASP A 39 -5.87 -0.05 -2.98
C ASP A 39 -6.26 0.57 -1.62
N GLY A 40 -7.44 1.18 -1.58
CA GLY A 40 -7.96 1.85 -0.40
C GLY A 40 -8.28 0.92 0.77
N PHE A 41 -8.75 -0.30 0.51
CA PHE A 41 -9.01 -1.29 1.56
C PHE A 41 -7.72 -1.76 2.21
N MET A 42 -6.66 -1.96 1.42
CA MET A 42 -5.32 -2.24 1.95
C MET A 42 -4.79 -1.10 2.79
N ARG A 43 -4.89 0.14 2.30
CA ARG A 43 -4.44 1.33 3.05
C ARG A 43 -5.19 1.56 4.36
N LEU A 44 -6.49 1.25 4.39
CA LEU A 44 -7.32 1.39 5.59
C LEU A 44 -7.26 0.17 6.52
N GLY A 45 -6.60 -0.93 6.12
CA GLY A 45 -6.60 -2.17 6.89
C GLY A 45 -7.96 -2.88 6.95
N LEU A 46 -8.85 -2.59 5.98
CA LEU A 46 -10.19 -3.16 5.86
C LEU A 46 -10.24 -4.38 4.93
N TYR A 47 -9.09 -5.03 4.75
CA TYR A 47 -8.96 -6.34 4.14
C TYR A 47 -8.59 -7.34 5.23
N CYS A 48 -9.11 -8.57 5.15
CA CYS A 48 -8.76 -9.59 6.12
C CYS A 48 -7.31 -10.06 5.90
N PRO A 49 -6.42 -9.91 6.90
CA PRO A 49 -5.03 -10.31 6.75
C PRO A 49 -4.79 -11.79 7.11
N LEU A 50 -5.87 -12.55 7.37
CA LEU A 50 -5.82 -13.97 7.70
C LEU A 50 -5.82 -14.81 6.42
N GLU A 51 -4.90 -15.77 6.35
CA GLU A 51 -4.79 -16.74 5.26
C GLU A 51 -5.75 -17.91 5.50
N CYS A 52 -7.02 -17.72 5.17
CA CYS A 52 -8.03 -18.78 5.18
C CYS A 52 -8.65 -18.93 3.79
N LEU A 53 -9.24 -20.10 3.52
CA LEU A 53 -9.86 -20.41 2.21
C LEU A 53 -11.25 -19.80 2.01
N HIS A 54 -11.84 -19.18 3.05
CA HIS A 54 -13.13 -18.50 2.92
C HIS A 54 -13.00 -17.13 2.23
N GLY A 55 -11.84 -16.49 2.35
CA GLY A 55 -11.59 -15.13 1.84
C GLY A 55 -11.34 -15.06 0.32
N PRO A 56 -11.06 -13.85 -0.21
CA PRO A 56 -10.70 -12.63 0.53
C PRO A 56 -11.91 -11.86 1.08
N CYS A 57 -11.89 -11.55 2.38
CA CYS A 57 -12.91 -10.70 3.00
C CYS A 57 -12.46 -9.23 2.97
N ARG A 58 -13.40 -8.32 2.71
CA ARG A 58 -13.25 -6.86 2.83
C ARG A 58 -14.44 -6.27 3.56
N ILE A 59 -14.20 -5.25 4.37
CA ILE A 59 -15.24 -4.54 5.12
C ILE A 59 -15.48 -3.18 4.46
N ASP A 60 -16.74 -2.86 4.19
CA ASP A 60 -17.11 -1.56 3.61
C ASP A 60 -16.91 -0.44 4.66
N PRO A 61 -16.11 0.60 4.38
CA PRO A 61 -15.85 1.67 5.35
C PRO A 61 -17.08 2.54 5.65
N PHE A 62 -18.10 2.52 4.78
CA PHE A 62 -19.29 3.36 4.87
C PHE A 62 -20.54 2.61 5.35
N SER A 63 -20.35 1.37 5.85
CA SER A 63 -21.44 0.52 6.36
C SER A 63 -22.57 0.26 5.35
N ARG A 64 -22.29 0.37 4.04
CA ARG A 64 -23.24 0.04 2.95
C ARG A 64 -23.11 -1.41 2.49
N GLY A 65 -22.12 -2.12 3.00
CA GLY A 65 -21.78 -3.49 2.62
C GLY A 65 -21.45 -4.36 3.84
N PRO A 66 -20.58 -5.37 3.67
CA PRO A 66 -20.20 -6.27 4.75
C PRO A 66 -19.61 -5.51 5.94
N THR A 67 -20.13 -5.79 7.14
CA THR A 67 -19.67 -5.20 8.41
C THR A 67 -18.67 -6.10 9.14
N GLN A 68 -18.52 -7.35 8.68
CA GLN A 68 -17.63 -8.37 9.23
C GLN A 68 -17.19 -9.36 8.14
N GLY A 69 -16.10 -10.07 8.38
CA GLY A 69 -15.68 -11.18 7.53
C GLY A 69 -16.61 -12.39 7.65
N ILE A 70 -16.43 -13.38 6.77
CA ILE A 70 -17.24 -14.62 6.74
C ILE A 70 -17.20 -15.38 8.06
N CYS A 71 -16.05 -15.37 8.75
CA CYS A 71 -15.89 -15.98 10.08
C CYS A 71 -16.37 -15.11 11.25
N GLY A 72 -16.93 -13.92 10.98
CA GLY A 72 -17.34 -12.96 12.02
C GLY A 72 -16.25 -11.99 12.48
N LEU A 73 -15.06 -11.97 11.84
CA LEU A 73 -14.02 -10.99 12.17
C LEU A 73 -14.50 -9.57 11.89
N GLY A 74 -14.60 -8.76 12.94
CA GLY A 74 -15.09 -7.38 12.85
C GLY A 74 -14.07 -6.39 12.28
N ARG A 75 -14.53 -5.16 12.01
CA ARG A 75 -13.74 -4.09 11.42
C ARG A 75 -12.49 -3.73 12.23
N GLU A 76 -12.69 -3.47 13.52
CA GLU A 76 -11.63 -3.04 14.43
C GLU A 76 -10.59 -4.15 14.62
N GLN A 77 -11.06 -5.40 14.72
CA GLN A 77 -10.21 -6.58 14.81
C GLN A 77 -9.39 -6.78 13.53
N MET A 78 -9.99 -6.54 12.36
CA MET A 78 -9.31 -6.65 11.06
C MET A 78 -8.16 -5.63 10.93
N VAL A 79 -8.41 -4.38 11.32
CA VAL A 79 -7.39 -3.32 11.34
C VAL A 79 -6.29 -3.65 12.34
N ALA A 80 -6.65 -4.04 13.57
CA ALA A 80 -5.69 -4.42 14.61
C ALA A 80 -4.81 -5.62 14.19
N ALA A 81 -5.41 -6.65 13.58
CA ALA A 81 -4.69 -7.82 13.08
C ALA A 81 -3.73 -7.46 11.94
N THR A 82 -4.11 -6.53 11.07
CA THR A 82 -3.25 -6.05 9.98
C THR A 82 -2.02 -5.34 10.55
N LEU A 83 -2.23 -4.41 11.49
CA LEU A 83 -1.15 -3.69 12.15
C LEU A 83 -0.24 -4.65 12.92
N LEU A 84 -0.80 -5.57 13.71
CA LEU A 84 -0.03 -6.55 14.49
C LEU A 84 0.86 -7.40 13.57
N ARG A 85 0.37 -7.84 12.41
CA ARG A 85 1.17 -8.60 11.44
C ARG A 85 2.32 -7.77 10.86
N LEU A 86 2.11 -6.49 10.60
CA LEU A 86 3.20 -5.60 10.16
C LEU A 86 4.26 -5.42 11.25
N CYS A 87 3.84 -5.20 12.50
CA CYS A 87 4.75 -5.12 13.64
C CYS A 87 5.54 -6.43 13.83
N HIS A 88 4.85 -7.57 13.73
CA HIS A 88 5.49 -8.87 13.88
C HIS A 88 6.56 -9.11 12.81
N LYS A 89 6.29 -8.78 11.54
CA LYS A 89 7.27 -8.87 10.45
C LYS A 89 8.52 -8.02 10.66
N GLY A 90 8.44 -6.93 11.42
CA GLY A 90 9.58 -6.08 11.74
C GLY A 90 10.32 -6.47 13.03
N ALA A 91 9.71 -7.32 13.86
CA ALA A 91 10.30 -7.79 15.11
C ALA A 91 11.17 -9.05 14.93
N THR A 92 10.93 -9.81 13.87
CA THR A 92 11.69 -11.02 13.48
C THR A 92 12.70 -10.68 12.40
#